data_AF-A0ABD1E1X4-F1
#
_entry.id   AF-A0ABD1E1X4-F1
#
_cell.length_a   1.000
_cell.length_b   1.000
_cell.length_c   1.000
_cell.angle_alpha   90.00
_cell.angle_beta   90.00
_cell.angle_gamma   90.00
#
_symmetry.space_group_name_H-M   'P 1'
#
loop_
_entity.id
_entity.type
_entity.pdbx_description
1 polymer ?
#
loop_
_entity_poly.entity_id
_entity_poly.type
_entity_poly.pdbx_seq_one_letter_code
_entity_poly.pdbx_strand_id
1 'polypeptide(L)'
;MRYNQQSQLLILNVLTFFEIEKNEVKNGIPIDCTNVFARASNALKVGKSTLERIKRNGIQMDKEYLDNKSKKQIINKTKITDFLKNKIRDIIYCMYAGNEYVTMANLHKKLINELSGFFTCSISSLTKWCHSIGFKWKKSSNRKHLMELPDIQLKRLRFLRDYMANEDSVNKFIPTFIDETWIFSKGSFRNTWQDDTLATTSKKASEGCRYIVVNAGNEYGFIKGASLIFKSGSKKVTTMTL
;
A
#
# COMPACT_ATOMS: atom_id res chain seq x y z
N MET A 1 -10.36 -4.93 -25.22
CA MET A 1 -9.98 -3.56 -24.83
C MET A 1 -11.19 -2.65 -25.04
N ARG A 2 -11.47 -1.70 -24.13
CA ARG A 2 -12.56 -0.72 -24.27
C ARG A 2 -11.97 0.59 -24.80
N TYR A 3 -12.58 1.17 -25.82
CA TYR A 3 -12.28 2.51 -26.30
C TYR A 3 -13.05 3.52 -25.45
N ASN A 4 -12.40 4.60 -25.01
CA ASN A 4 -13.08 5.71 -24.32
C ASN A 4 -14.02 6.45 -25.29
N GLN A 5 -14.87 7.34 -24.78
CA GLN A 5 -15.86 8.07 -25.60
C GLN A 5 -15.22 8.80 -26.79
N GLN A 6 -14.10 9.48 -26.55
CA GLN A 6 -13.37 10.22 -27.60
C GLN A 6 -12.86 9.28 -28.70
N SER A 7 -12.33 8.11 -28.33
CA SER A 7 -11.86 7.11 -29.28
C SER A 7 -13.01 6.50 -30.08
N GLN A 8 -14.18 6.28 -29.45
CA GLN A 8 -15.37 5.80 -30.14
C GLN A 8 -15.89 6.82 -31.15
N LEU A 9 -15.92 8.11 -30.78
CA LEU A 9 -16.26 9.20 -31.68
C LEU A 9 -15.31 9.26 -32.89
N LEU A 10 -14.01 9.16 -32.65
CA LEU A 10 -13.00 9.15 -33.73
C LEU A 10 -13.20 7.95 -34.67
N ILE A 11 -13.47 6.77 -34.12
CA ILE A 11 -13.79 5.56 -34.90
C ILE A 11 -15.02 5.78 -35.78
N LEU A 12 -16.09 6.37 -35.23
CA LEU A 12 -17.32 6.65 -35.96
C LEU A 12 -17.09 7.67 -37.08
N ASN A 13 -16.37 8.77 -36.79
CA ASN A 13 -16.05 9.79 -37.80
C ASN A 13 -15.29 9.20 -38.98
N VAL A 14 -14.32 8.31 -38.73
CA VAL A 14 -13.55 7.62 -39.79
C VAL A 14 -14.43 6.66 -40.58
N LEU A 15 -15.36 5.95 -39.94
CA LEU A 15 -16.32 5.10 -40.65
C LEU A 15 -17.24 5.93 -41.54
N THR A 16 -17.77 7.04 -41.03
CA THR A 16 -18.61 7.98 -41.80
C THR A 16 -17.86 8.55 -42.99
N PHE A 17 -16.60 8.94 -42.80
CA PHE A 17 -15.74 9.41 -43.90
C PHE A 17 -15.62 8.39 -45.04
N PHE A 18 -15.32 7.12 -44.72
CA PHE A 18 -15.21 6.07 -45.74
C PHE A 18 -16.56 5.67 -46.35
N GLU A 19 -17.68 5.89 -45.66
CA GLU A 19 -19.03 5.69 -46.21
C GLU A 19 -19.40 6.79 -47.21
N ILE A 20 -19.06 8.04 -46.91
CA ILE A 20 -19.23 9.17 -47.83
C ILE A 20 -18.40 8.91 -49.09
N GLU A 21 -17.12 8.56 -48.95
CA GLU A 21 -16.27 8.21 -50.09
C GLU A 21 -16.87 7.09 -50.94
N LYS A 22 -17.43 6.05 -50.33
CA LYS A 22 -18.09 4.95 -51.06
C LYS A 22 -19.31 5.42 -51.85
N ASN A 23 -20.06 6.39 -51.32
CA ASN A 23 -21.30 6.88 -51.93
C ASN A 23 -21.03 7.92 -53.03
N GLU A 24 -20.01 8.77 -52.85
CA GLU A 24 -19.66 9.86 -53.77
C GLU A 24 -18.70 9.41 -54.88
N VAL A 25 -17.80 8.47 -54.61
CA VAL A 25 -16.84 7.97 -55.60
C VAL A 25 -17.48 6.85 -56.41
N LYS A 26 -18.31 7.23 -57.39
CA LYS A 26 -18.70 6.36 -58.51
C LYS A 26 -17.75 6.43 -59.71
N ASN A 27 -16.91 7.47 -59.80
CA ASN A 27 -16.11 7.74 -61.00
C ASN A 27 -14.64 8.06 -60.64
N GLY A 28 -13.73 7.11 -60.89
CA GLY A 28 -12.36 7.44 -61.31
C GLY A 28 -11.19 7.21 -60.35
N ILE A 29 -11.37 6.75 -59.10
CA ILE A 29 -10.25 6.45 -58.19
C ILE A 29 -10.04 4.94 -58.06
N PRO A 30 -8.80 4.39 -58.22
CA PRO A 30 -8.53 2.93 -58.17
C PRO A 30 -8.56 2.30 -56.77
N ILE A 31 -9.19 2.96 -55.79
CA ILE A 31 -9.26 2.44 -54.42
C ILE A 31 -10.49 1.57 -54.32
N ASP A 32 -10.36 0.36 -53.76
CA ASP A 32 -11.49 -0.51 -53.41
C ASP A 32 -12.34 0.16 -52.30
N CYS A 33 -13.22 1.08 -52.72
CA CYS A 33 -14.14 1.80 -51.85
C CYS A 33 -15.30 0.90 -51.36
N THR A 34 -15.38 -0.33 -51.84
CA THR A 34 -16.48 -1.25 -51.53
C THR A 34 -16.43 -1.71 -50.07
N ASN A 35 -15.22 -1.92 -49.52
CA ASN A 35 -15.01 -2.48 -48.17
C ASN A 35 -14.59 -1.44 -47.11
N VAL A 36 -15.57 -0.65 -46.66
CA VAL A 36 -15.44 0.40 -45.62
C VAL A 36 -14.76 -0.13 -44.34
N PHE A 37 -15.19 -1.28 -43.82
CA PHE A 37 -14.67 -1.80 -42.54
C PHE A 37 -13.23 -2.31 -42.63
N ALA A 38 -12.81 -2.86 -43.77
CA ALA A 38 -11.42 -3.24 -43.97
C ALA A 38 -10.50 -2.02 -44.03
N ARG A 39 -10.92 -0.95 -44.70
CA ARG A 39 -10.16 0.31 -44.77
C ARG A 39 -10.06 0.98 -43.40
N ALA A 40 -11.17 1.10 -42.68
CA ALA A 40 -11.18 1.59 -41.30
C ALA A 40 -10.33 0.74 -40.36
N SER A 41 -10.35 -0.59 -40.51
CA SER A 41 -9.53 -1.50 -39.72
C SER A 41 -8.03 -1.26 -39.97
N ASN A 42 -7.64 -1.09 -41.24
CA ASN A 42 -6.26 -0.82 -41.61
C ASN A 42 -5.77 0.57 -41.16
N ALA A 43 -6.62 1.60 -41.26
CA ALA A 43 -6.31 2.97 -40.88
C ALA A 43 -6.17 3.12 -39.36
N LEU A 44 -7.11 2.58 -38.59
CA LEU A 44 -7.16 2.73 -37.14
C LEU A 44 -6.41 1.63 -36.38
N LYS A 45 -5.97 0.57 -37.08
CA LYS A 45 -5.40 -0.64 -36.48
C LYS A 45 -6.32 -1.27 -35.42
N VAL A 46 -7.63 -1.19 -35.66
CA VAL A 46 -8.67 -1.79 -34.82
C VAL A 46 -9.29 -2.97 -35.56
N GLY A 47 -9.60 -4.06 -34.86
CA GLY A 47 -10.22 -5.24 -35.49
C GLY A 47 -11.63 -4.95 -36.04
N LYS A 48 -11.94 -5.50 -37.22
CA LYS A 48 -13.22 -5.32 -37.94
C LYS A 48 -14.45 -5.54 -37.05
N SER A 49 -14.47 -6.63 -36.27
CA SER A 49 -15.56 -6.95 -35.33
C SER A 49 -15.80 -5.87 -34.29
N THR A 50 -14.76 -5.13 -33.89
CA THR A 50 -14.89 -4.02 -32.95
C THR A 50 -15.46 -2.78 -33.62
N LEU A 51 -15.07 -2.49 -34.87
CA LEU A 51 -15.64 -1.40 -35.66
C LEU A 51 -17.14 -1.63 -35.91
N GLU A 52 -17.53 -2.83 -36.34
CA GLU A 52 -18.93 -3.20 -36.54
C GLU A 52 -19.75 -3.07 -35.27
N ARG A 53 -19.18 -3.50 -34.13
CA ARG A 53 -19.82 -3.36 -32.82
C ARG A 53 -20.00 -1.90 -32.42
N ILE A 54 -19.00 -1.05 -32.63
CA ILE A 54 -19.08 0.39 -32.32
C ILE A 54 -20.11 1.06 -33.24
N LYS A 55 -20.12 0.74 -34.53
CA LYS A 55 -21.13 1.24 -35.47
C LYS A 55 -22.56 0.88 -35.03
N ARG A 56 -22.77 -0.38 -34.62
CA ARG A 56 -24.07 -0.88 -34.17
C ARG A 56 -24.52 -0.23 -32.86
N ASN A 57 -23.60 -0.07 -31.91
CA ASN A 57 -23.92 0.34 -30.54
C ASN A 57 -23.83 1.86 -30.32
N GLY A 58 -23.25 2.62 -31.26
CA GLY A 58 -22.98 4.04 -31.10
C GLY A 58 -21.94 4.37 -30.03
N ILE A 59 -21.89 5.64 -29.63
CA ILE A 59 -21.05 6.10 -28.52
C ILE A 59 -21.72 5.65 -27.22
N GLN A 60 -21.04 4.78 -26.47
CA GLN A 60 -21.50 4.33 -25.16
C GLN A 60 -20.88 5.16 -24.06
N MET A 61 -21.74 5.76 -23.23
CA MET A 61 -21.29 6.50 -22.06
C MET A 61 -20.68 5.56 -21.02
N ASP A 62 -19.73 6.08 -20.23
CA ASP A 62 -19.10 5.29 -19.18
C ASP A 62 -20.13 4.74 -18.18
N LYS A 63 -21.16 5.52 -17.87
CA LYS A 63 -22.28 5.15 -17.00
C LYS A 63 -23.14 4.02 -17.57
N GLU A 64 -23.56 4.12 -18.83
CA GLU A 64 -24.39 3.10 -19.49
C GLU A 64 -23.67 1.76 -19.66
N TYR A 65 -22.35 1.79 -19.91
CA TYR A 65 -21.56 0.56 -19.95
C TYR A 65 -21.51 -0.15 -18.59
N LEU A 66 -21.45 0.63 -17.51
CA LEU A 66 -21.45 0.09 -16.15
C LEU A 66 -22.81 -0.51 -15.80
N ASP A 67 -23.90 0.11 -16.22
CA ASP A 67 -25.26 -0.37 -15.98
C ASP A 67 -25.62 -1.61 -16.82
N ASN A 68 -25.08 -1.73 -18.05
CA ASN A 68 -25.30 -2.86 -18.96
C ASN A 68 -24.36 -4.06 -18.73
N LYS A 69 -23.41 -3.95 -17.80
CA LYS A 69 -22.57 -5.07 -17.39
C LYS A 69 -23.44 -6.07 -16.65
N SER A 70 -23.82 -7.15 -17.34
CA SER A 70 -24.82 -8.11 -16.85
C SER A 70 -24.57 -8.52 -15.39
N LYS A 71 -25.67 -8.57 -14.62
CA LYS A 71 -25.73 -9.11 -13.26
C LYS A 71 -25.19 -10.55 -13.12
N LYS A 72 -24.81 -11.20 -14.24
CA LYS A 72 -24.19 -12.54 -14.33
C LYS A 72 -22.66 -12.53 -14.47
N GLN A 73 -21.99 -11.39 -14.52
CA GLN A 73 -20.61 -11.35 -14.03
C GLN A 73 -20.64 -11.45 -12.50
N ILE A 74 -20.87 -12.67 -12.03
CA ILE A 74 -20.47 -13.12 -10.71
C ILE A 74 -19.07 -12.56 -10.52
N ILE A 75 -19.01 -11.60 -9.61
CA ILE A 75 -17.80 -10.89 -9.23
C ILE A 75 -16.73 -11.96 -9.07
N ASN A 76 -15.72 -11.97 -9.93
CA ASN A 76 -14.46 -12.58 -9.58
C ASN A 76 -13.97 -11.77 -8.38
N LYS A 77 -14.41 -12.11 -7.17
CA LYS A 77 -14.08 -11.43 -5.90
C LYS A 77 -12.56 -11.39 -5.69
N THR A 78 -11.83 -12.19 -6.45
CA THR A 78 -10.39 -12.33 -6.50
C THR A 78 -9.68 -11.45 -7.54
N LYS A 79 -10.34 -10.96 -8.60
CA LYS A 79 -9.65 -10.21 -9.66
C LYS A 79 -9.76 -8.71 -9.43
N ILE A 80 -8.81 -8.20 -8.64
CA ILE A 80 -8.59 -6.77 -8.46
C ILE A 80 -8.03 -6.14 -9.75
N THR A 81 -8.57 -4.99 -10.17
CA THR A 81 -8.08 -4.23 -11.33
C THR A 81 -6.78 -3.50 -10.98
N ASP A 82 -5.89 -3.29 -11.94
CA ASP A 82 -4.61 -2.59 -11.67
C ASP A 82 -4.81 -1.15 -11.19
N PHE A 83 -5.87 -0.48 -11.68
CA PHE A 83 -6.31 0.80 -11.14
C PHE A 83 -6.57 0.73 -9.63
N LEU A 84 -7.35 -0.27 -9.18
CA LEU A 84 -7.67 -0.41 -7.77
C LEU A 84 -6.46 -0.81 -6.94
N LYS A 85 -5.55 -1.64 -7.48
CA LYS A 85 -4.27 -1.96 -6.81
C LYS A 85 -3.47 -0.69 -6.55
N ASN A 86 -3.32 0.16 -7.56
CA ASN A 86 -2.56 1.40 -7.45
C ASN A 86 -3.23 2.37 -6.47
N LYS A 87 -4.56 2.52 -6.53
CA LYS A 87 -5.29 3.35 -5.57
C LYS A 87 -5.15 2.89 -4.11
N ILE A 88 -5.16 1.58 -3.86
CA ILE A 88 -4.89 1.04 -2.52
C ILE A 88 -3.48 1.43 -2.06
N ARG A 89 -2.47 1.30 -2.92
CA ARG A 89 -1.09 1.70 -2.60
C ARG A 89 -1.01 3.19 -2.29
N ASP A 90 -1.56 4.03 -3.15
CA ASP A 90 -1.54 5.49 -3.00
C ASP A 90 -2.14 5.91 -1.66
N ILE A 91 -3.33 5.39 -1.31
CA ILE A 91 -3.98 5.72 -0.04
C ILE A 91 -3.15 5.24 1.14
N ILE A 92 -2.60 4.03 1.10
CA ILE A 92 -1.72 3.53 2.17
C ILE A 92 -0.50 4.44 2.32
N TYR A 93 0.17 4.82 1.24
CA TYR A 93 1.33 5.72 1.29
C TYR A 93 0.95 7.12 1.78
N CYS A 94 -0.20 7.66 1.39
CA CYS A 94 -0.72 8.93 1.91
C CYS A 94 -0.99 8.86 3.42
N MET A 95 -1.52 7.73 3.92
CA MET A 95 -1.70 7.53 5.36
C MET A 95 -0.36 7.52 6.10
N TYR A 96 0.68 6.85 5.57
CA TYR A 96 2.03 6.90 6.14
C TYR A 96 2.62 8.31 6.10
N ALA A 97 2.46 9.04 4.99
CA ALA A 97 2.91 10.43 4.86
C ALA A 97 2.22 11.35 5.87
N GLY A 98 0.94 11.11 6.16
CA GLY A 98 0.15 11.83 7.16
C GLY A 98 0.36 11.38 8.61
N ASN A 99 1.29 10.46 8.89
CA ASN A 99 1.47 9.81 10.21
C ASN A 99 0.19 9.16 10.77
N GLU A 100 -0.69 8.69 9.89
CA GLU A 100 -1.92 7.99 10.27
C GLU A 100 -1.69 6.48 10.37
N TYR A 101 -2.38 5.84 11.32
CA TYR A 101 -2.35 4.38 11.43
C TYR A 101 -3.11 3.70 10.30
N VAL A 102 -2.37 2.88 9.53
CA VAL A 102 -2.94 2.06 8.46
C VAL A 102 -3.58 0.81 9.06
N THR A 103 -4.88 0.91 9.34
CA THR A 103 -5.75 -0.23 9.67
C THR A 103 -6.68 -0.54 8.50
N MET A 104 -7.19 -1.76 8.41
CA MET A 104 -8.12 -2.12 7.34
C MET A 104 -9.41 -1.31 7.40
N ALA A 105 -9.90 -0.98 8.60
CA ALA A 105 -11.09 -0.17 8.79
C ALA A 105 -10.88 1.27 8.27
N ASN A 106 -9.74 1.88 8.60
CA ASN A 106 -9.40 3.23 8.14
C ASN A 106 -9.20 3.26 6.62
N LEU A 107 -8.45 2.29 6.08
CA LEU A 107 -8.23 2.15 4.64
C LEU A 107 -9.54 1.95 3.88
N HIS A 108 -10.41 1.06 4.40
CA HIS A 108 -11.72 0.79 3.82
C HIS A 108 -12.60 2.04 3.80
N LYS A 109 -12.64 2.80 4.90
CA LYS A 109 -13.36 4.08 4.99
C LYS A 109 -12.83 5.10 3.99
N LYS A 110 -11.51 5.27 3.86
CA LYS A 110 -10.91 6.19 2.89
C LYS A 110 -11.22 5.79 1.45
N LEU A 111 -11.16 4.49 1.13
CA LEU A 111 -11.52 3.96 -0.19
C LEU A 111 -12.98 4.21 -0.54
N ILE A 112 -13.91 4.00 0.41
CA ILE A 112 -15.34 4.31 0.20
C ILE A 112 -15.53 5.80 -0.10
N ASN A 113 -14.87 6.67 0.66
CA ASN A 113 -15.00 8.11 0.50
C ASN A 113 -14.45 8.59 -0.85
N GLU A 114 -13.26 8.13 -1.26
CA GLU A 114 -12.61 8.58 -2.50
C GLU A 114 -13.22 7.97 -3.77
N LEU A 115 -13.76 6.75 -3.71
CA LEU A 115 -14.29 6.04 -4.88
C LEU A 115 -15.82 6.10 -4.99
N SER A 116 -16.47 6.90 -4.14
CA SER A 116 -17.89 7.31 -4.17
C SER A 116 -18.83 6.35 -4.91
N GLY A 117 -19.17 5.22 -4.26
CA GLY A 117 -20.17 4.26 -4.77
C GLY A 117 -19.65 3.15 -5.69
N PHE A 118 -18.45 3.30 -6.29
CA PHE A 118 -17.82 2.23 -7.10
C PHE A 118 -17.15 1.14 -6.26
N PHE A 119 -16.85 1.44 -5.00
CA PHE A 119 -16.16 0.55 -4.08
C PHE A 119 -17.12 -0.06 -3.07
N THR A 120 -17.50 -1.32 -3.27
CA THR A 120 -18.48 -2.05 -2.45
C THR A 120 -17.90 -3.28 -1.76
N CYS A 121 -16.57 -3.43 -1.72
CA CYS A 121 -15.96 -4.64 -1.20
C CYS A 121 -16.03 -4.70 0.34
N SER A 122 -16.06 -5.91 0.90
CA SER A 122 -15.92 -6.09 2.35
C SER A 122 -14.47 -5.89 2.80
N ILE A 123 -14.29 -5.59 4.10
CA ILE A 123 -12.97 -5.53 4.74
C ILE A 123 -12.17 -6.81 4.48
N SER A 124 -12.80 -7.99 4.59
CA SER A 124 -12.12 -9.28 4.34
C SER A 124 -11.63 -9.42 2.90
N SER A 125 -12.35 -8.86 1.92
CA SER A 125 -11.93 -8.88 0.52
C SER A 125 -10.74 -7.93 0.31
N LEU A 126 -10.81 -6.74 0.92
CA LEU A 126 -9.72 -5.77 0.89
C LEU A 126 -8.45 -6.34 1.53
N THR A 127 -8.56 -7.11 2.62
CA THR A 127 -7.42 -7.80 3.26
C THR A 127 -6.74 -8.77 2.29
N LYS A 128 -7.53 -9.58 1.59
CA LYS A 128 -7.01 -10.52 0.57
C LYS A 128 -6.31 -9.78 -0.56
N TRP A 129 -6.85 -8.65 -0.99
CA TRP A 129 -6.23 -7.81 -2.01
C TRP A 129 -4.93 -7.18 -1.52
N CYS A 130 -4.90 -6.64 -0.30
CA CYS A 130 -3.66 -6.09 0.30
C CYS A 130 -2.55 -7.15 0.30
N HIS A 131 -2.86 -8.39 0.67
CA HIS A 131 -1.91 -9.49 0.57
C HIS A 131 -1.46 -9.77 -0.86
N SER A 132 -2.37 -9.78 -1.83
CA SER A 132 -2.02 -10.05 -3.23
C SER A 132 -1.18 -8.95 -3.89
N ILE A 133 -1.25 -7.70 -3.39
CA ILE A 133 -0.43 -6.59 -3.87
C ILE A 133 0.91 -6.41 -3.12
N GLY A 134 1.20 -7.27 -2.13
CA GLY A 134 2.49 -7.34 -1.42
C GLY A 134 2.48 -6.82 0.03
N PHE A 135 1.34 -6.35 0.55
CA PHE A 135 1.27 -5.81 1.91
C PHE A 135 1.04 -6.92 2.94
N LYS A 136 1.62 -6.73 4.13
CA LYS A 136 1.52 -7.66 5.25
C LYS A 136 1.15 -6.91 6.52
N TRP A 137 0.25 -7.49 7.30
CA TRP A 137 -0.02 -7.05 8.67
C TRP A 137 1.09 -7.55 9.59
N LYS A 138 1.91 -6.63 10.08
CA LYS A 138 3.02 -6.99 10.95
C LYS A 138 3.40 -5.85 11.87
N LYS A 139 4.16 -6.19 12.91
CA LYS A 139 4.70 -5.23 13.85
C LYS A 139 5.57 -4.23 13.11
N SER A 140 5.30 -2.94 13.25
CA SER A 140 6.21 -1.94 12.70
C SER A 140 7.47 -1.88 13.56
N SER A 141 8.63 -2.02 12.90
CA SER A 141 9.90 -2.14 13.59
C SER A 141 11.01 -1.58 12.72
N ASN A 142 11.57 -0.45 13.17
CA ASN A 142 12.78 0.13 12.58
C ASN A 142 14.05 -0.56 13.09
N ARG A 143 13.92 -1.63 13.89
CA ARG A 143 15.04 -2.31 14.55
C ARG A 143 16.03 -2.89 13.54
N LYS A 144 15.57 -3.44 12.42
CA LYS A 144 16.48 -4.00 11.40
C LYS A 144 17.42 -2.93 10.87
N HIS A 145 16.85 -1.82 10.41
CA HIS A 145 17.62 -0.68 9.93
C HIS A 145 18.61 -0.14 10.98
N LEU A 146 18.17 0.06 12.23
CA LEU A 146 19.05 0.54 13.30
C LEU A 146 20.19 -0.44 13.62
N MET A 147 19.95 -1.74 13.53
CA MET A 147 20.95 -2.78 13.80
C MET A 147 21.96 -2.93 12.68
N GLU A 148 21.61 -2.51 11.46
CA GLU A 148 22.48 -2.55 10.28
C GLU A 148 23.44 -1.36 10.21
N LEU A 149 23.23 -0.30 11.00
CA LEU A 149 24.13 0.86 11.04
C LEU A 149 25.57 0.44 11.41
N PRO A 150 26.60 0.84 10.64
CA PRO A 150 27.99 0.40 10.86
C PRO A 150 28.49 0.64 12.30
N ASP A 151 28.17 1.80 12.88
CA ASP A 151 28.58 2.14 14.25
C ASP A 151 27.94 1.24 15.30
N ILE A 152 26.67 0.85 15.08
CA ILE A 152 25.95 -0.07 15.98
C ILE A 152 26.54 -1.47 15.88
N GLN A 153 26.87 -1.92 14.66
CA GLN A 153 27.57 -3.20 14.47
C GLN A 153 28.91 -3.21 15.19
N LEU A 154 29.72 -2.16 15.03
CA LEU A 154 31.03 -2.04 15.67
C LEU A 154 30.93 -2.05 17.20
N LYS A 155 29.97 -1.30 17.78
CA LYS A 155 29.73 -1.29 19.24
C LYS A 155 29.37 -2.68 19.76
N ARG A 156 28.53 -3.43 19.04
CA ARG A 156 28.16 -4.80 19.43
C ARG A 156 29.34 -5.76 19.36
N LEU A 157 30.15 -5.66 18.31
CA LEU A 157 31.35 -6.49 18.17
C LEU A 157 32.35 -6.22 19.29
N ARG A 158 32.58 -4.94 19.64
CA ARG A 158 33.44 -4.56 20.77
C ARG A 158 32.91 -5.13 22.09
N PHE A 159 31.63 -4.88 22.39
CA PHE A 159 30.99 -5.43 23.59
C PHE A 159 31.15 -6.95 23.71
N LEU A 160 30.89 -7.70 22.63
CA LEU A 160 31.02 -9.16 22.67
C LEU A 160 32.46 -9.62 22.88
N ARG A 161 33.45 -8.94 22.29
CA ARG A 161 34.87 -9.24 22.51
C ARG A 161 35.26 -8.98 23.96
N ASP A 162 34.87 -7.83 24.51
CA ASP A 162 35.17 -7.46 25.89
C ASP A 162 34.47 -8.42 26.88
N TYR A 163 33.23 -8.82 26.58
CA TYR A 163 32.50 -9.81 27.34
C TYR A 163 33.20 -11.17 27.34
N MET A 164 33.62 -11.66 26.17
CA MET A 164 34.35 -12.94 26.04
C MET A 164 35.69 -12.88 26.78
N ALA A 165 36.45 -11.78 26.62
CA ALA A 165 37.71 -11.60 27.33
C ALA A 165 37.52 -11.58 28.87
N ASN A 166 36.39 -11.04 29.36
CA ASN A 166 36.05 -11.09 30.78
C ASN A 166 35.65 -12.50 31.25
N GLU A 167 34.95 -13.27 30.41
CA GLU A 167 34.63 -14.69 30.72
C GLU A 167 35.90 -15.54 30.87
N ASP A 168 36.94 -15.25 30.08
CA ASP A 168 38.22 -15.96 30.11
C ASP A 168 39.21 -15.41 31.17
N SER A 169 38.83 -14.34 31.90
CA SER A 169 39.69 -13.66 32.88
C SER A 169 39.68 -14.39 34.24
N VAL A 170 40.86 -14.44 34.87
CA VAL A 170 41.00 -14.91 36.27
C VAL A 170 40.21 -14.04 37.25
N ASN A 171 40.11 -12.74 36.97
CA ASN A 171 39.34 -11.77 37.76
C ASN A 171 38.12 -11.30 36.96
N LYS A 172 37.14 -12.20 36.83
CA LYS A 172 35.88 -11.93 36.13
C LYS A 172 35.05 -10.90 36.89
N PHE A 173 34.59 -9.83 36.22
CA PHE A 173 33.55 -8.97 36.75
C PHE A 173 32.17 -9.47 36.35
N ILE A 174 31.17 -9.20 37.17
CA ILE A 174 29.78 -9.57 36.92
C ILE A 174 29.11 -8.44 36.12
N PRO A 175 28.75 -8.65 34.84
CA PRO A 175 28.15 -7.62 34.04
C PRO A 175 26.75 -7.28 34.56
N THR A 176 26.48 -5.99 34.72
CA THR A 176 25.15 -5.47 35.05
C THR A 176 24.53 -4.88 33.80
N PHE A 177 23.32 -5.35 33.47
CA PHE A 177 22.55 -4.90 32.33
C PHE A 177 21.47 -3.93 32.79
N ILE A 178 21.33 -2.83 32.06
CA ILE A 178 20.26 -1.86 32.24
C ILE A 178 19.34 -2.00 31.04
N ASP A 179 18.03 -2.07 31.29
CA ASP A 179 17.03 -2.02 30.22
C ASP A 179 15.98 -0.95 30.52
N GLU A 180 15.56 -0.28 29.45
CA GLU A 180 14.49 0.71 29.47
C GLU A 180 13.31 0.16 28.66
N THR A 181 12.16 0.02 29.32
CA THR A 181 10.89 -0.21 28.65
C THR A 181 9.98 1.00 28.83
N TRP A 182 9.09 1.21 27.87
CA TRP A 182 8.11 2.27 27.96
C TRP A 182 6.73 1.79 27.52
N ILE A 183 5.72 2.39 28.11
CA ILE A 183 4.32 2.25 27.71
C ILE A 183 3.77 3.63 27.39
N PHE A 184 3.04 3.73 26.27
CA PHE A 184 2.31 4.95 25.95
C PHE A 184 1.05 5.05 26.81
N SER A 185 0.72 6.26 27.25
CA SER A 185 -0.49 6.53 28.04
C SER A 185 -1.78 6.11 27.34
N LYS A 186 -1.77 6.08 25.99
CA LYS A 186 -2.93 5.70 25.17
C LYS A 186 -2.84 4.27 24.61
N GLY A 187 -1.90 3.45 25.10
CA GLY A 187 -1.57 2.17 24.51
C GLY A 187 -0.72 2.30 23.24
N SER A 188 -0.27 1.17 22.68
CA SER A 188 0.57 1.13 21.49
C SER A 188 -0.04 0.26 20.40
N PHE A 189 -0.36 0.84 19.25
CA PHE A 189 -0.66 0.07 18.06
C PHE A 189 0.65 -0.47 17.47
N ARG A 190 0.96 -1.72 17.80
CA ARG A 190 2.23 -2.33 17.38
C ARG A 190 2.22 -2.76 15.92
N ASN A 191 1.07 -3.10 15.36
CA ASN A 191 0.96 -3.66 14.02
C ASN A 191 0.30 -2.70 13.04
N THR A 192 0.77 -2.75 11.80
CA THR A 192 0.25 -1.93 10.69
C THR A 192 0.44 -2.69 9.35
N TRP A 193 -0.25 -2.25 8.31
CA TRP A 193 -0.08 -2.79 6.95
C TRP A 193 1.11 -2.12 6.25
N GLN A 194 2.11 -2.91 5.89
CA GLN A 194 3.35 -2.45 5.27
C GLN A 194 3.82 -3.41 4.18
N ASP A 195 4.58 -2.92 3.21
CA ASP A 195 5.07 -3.63 2.02
C ASP A 195 6.60 -3.81 2.01
N ASP A 196 7.25 -3.61 3.16
CA ASP A 196 8.72 -3.66 3.32
C ASP A 196 9.50 -2.55 2.60
N THR A 197 8.82 -1.57 2.01
CA THR A 197 9.48 -0.38 1.44
C THR A 197 9.74 0.69 2.51
N LEU A 198 10.64 1.62 2.20
CA LEU A 198 10.89 2.80 3.05
C LEU A 198 9.62 3.67 3.20
N ALA A 199 8.72 3.66 2.21
CA ALA A 199 7.48 4.42 2.24
C ALA A 199 6.48 3.89 3.29
N THR A 200 6.59 2.62 3.71
CA THR A 200 5.76 2.01 4.75
C THR A 200 6.50 1.74 6.05
N THR A 201 7.69 2.33 6.21
CA THR A 201 8.45 2.29 7.45
C THR A 201 7.84 3.29 8.44
N SER A 202 7.30 2.80 9.57
CA SER A 202 6.50 3.62 10.47
C SER A 202 7.27 4.82 11.02
N LYS A 203 6.67 5.99 10.80
CA LYS A 203 6.75 7.14 11.68
C LYS A 203 5.64 6.95 12.72
N LYS A 204 6.01 6.66 13.96
CA LYS A 204 5.02 6.44 15.03
C LYS A 204 4.25 7.73 15.25
N ALA A 205 2.91 7.67 15.17
CA ALA A 205 2.09 8.77 15.66
C ALA A 205 2.38 9.00 17.15
N SER A 206 2.36 10.25 17.61
CA SER A 206 2.59 10.57 19.01
C SER A 206 1.44 10.03 19.89
N GLU A 207 1.59 8.82 20.43
CA GLU A 207 0.59 8.13 21.26
C GLU A 207 0.50 8.70 22.71
N GLY A 208 0.60 10.01 22.86
CA GLY A 208 0.64 10.68 24.16
C GLY A 208 1.99 10.56 24.86
N CYS A 209 2.00 10.78 26.18
CA CYS A 209 3.21 10.70 26.99
C CYS A 209 3.64 9.25 27.22
N ARG A 210 4.95 9.01 27.35
CA ARG A 210 5.51 7.71 27.72
C ARG A 210 5.64 7.62 29.24
N TYR A 211 5.22 6.51 29.83
CA TYR A 211 5.70 6.09 31.14
C TYR A 211 6.88 5.17 30.91
N ILE A 212 8.02 5.56 31.46
CA ILE A 212 9.31 4.90 31.27
C ILE A 212 9.61 4.13 32.54
N VAL A 213 9.98 2.87 32.38
CA VAL A 213 10.42 1.98 33.44
C VAL A 213 11.84 1.55 33.10
N VAL A 214 12.80 1.91 33.96
CA VAL A 214 14.19 1.50 33.87
C VAL A 214 14.46 0.54 35.01
N ASN A 215 15.17 -0.54 34.74
CA ASN A 215 15.65 -1.44 35.78
C ASN A 215 17.06 -1.95 35.45
N ALA A 216 17.76 -2.43 36.46
CA ALA A 216 19.07 -3.06 36.29
C ALA A 216 19.09 -4.45 36.90
N GLY A 217 19.83 -5.36 36.27
CA GLY A 217 19.99 -6.73 36.74
C GLY A 217 21.30 -7.36 36.30
N ASN A 218 21.68 -8.42 36.99
CA ASN A 218 22.81 -9.27 36.65
C ASN A 218 22.40 -10.74 36.76
N GLU A 219 23.36 -11.67 36.76
CA GLU A 219 23.08 -13.11 36.85
C GLU A 219 22.34 -13.53 38.14
N TYR A 220 22.40 -12.72 39.20
CA TYR A 220 21.70 -12.96 40.47
C TYR A 220 20.29 -12.35 40.52
N GLY A 221 19.84 -11.72 39.44
CA GLY A 221 18.51 -11.11 39.32
C GLY A 221 18.55 -9.58 39.34
N PHE A 222 17.43 -8.97 39.73
CA PHE A 222 17.29 -7.52 39.74
C PHE A 222 18.04 -6.88 40.92
N ILE A 223 18.71 -5.76 40.64
CA ILE A 223 19.43 -5.00 41.65
C ILE A 223 18.44 -4.20 42.48
N LYS A 224 18.45 -4.40 43.80
CA LYS A 224 17.59 -3.68 44.73
C LYS A 224 17.84 -2.17 44.64
N GLY A 225 16.77 -1.39 44.49
CA GLY A 225 16.83 0.07 44.37
C GLY A 225 17.20 0.60 42.98
N ALA A 226 17.42 -0.27 41.99
CA ALA A 226 17.71 0.16 40.61
C ALA A 226 16.46 0.48 39.76
N SER A 227 15.26 0.22 40.29
CA SER A 227 14.00 0.43 39.58
C SER A 227 13.60 1.91 39.57
N LEU A 228 13.42 2.46 38.36
CA LEU A 228 13.07 3.86 38.12
C LEU A 228 11.81 3.94 37.26
N ILE A 229 10.78 4.66 37.74
CA ILE A 229 9.57 4.90 36.97
C ILE A 229 9.30 6.40 36.88
N PHE A 230 9.17 6.91 35.65
CA PHE A 230 8.88 8.32 35.43
C PHE A 230 8.08 8.56 34.15
N LYS A 231 7.38 9.70 34.12
CA LYS A 231 6.64 10.16 32.94
C LYS A 231 7.57 11.02 32.07
N SER A 232 7.63 10.73 30.77
CA SER A 232 8.39 11.51 29.81
C SER A 232 7.93 12.98 29.83
N GLY A 233 8.90 13.90 29.96
CA GLY A 233 8.66 15.35 30.11
C GLY A 233 8.43 15.83 31.55
N SER A 234 8.32 14.93 32.54
CA SER A 234 8.23 15.29 33.95
C SER A 234 9.59 15.26 34.63
N LYS A 235 9.90 16.27 35.45
CA LYS A 235 11.09 16.28 36.34
C LYS A 235 10.92 15.45 37.62
N LYS A 236 9.70 14.95 37.89
CA LYS A 236 9.41 14.14 39.06
C LYS A 236 9.71 12.67 38.75
N VAL A 237 10.62 12.10 39.52
CA VAL A 237 11.08 10.71 39.40
C VAL A 237 10.65 9.97 40.65
N THR A 238 10.00 8.82 40.49
CA THR A 238 9.60 7.97 41.62
C THR A 238 10.49 6.74 41.63
N THR A 239 11.32 6.60 42.67
CA THR A 239 12.14 5.42 42.91
C THR A 239 11.32 4.40 43.70
N MET A 240 11.27 3.14 43.25
CA MET A 240 10.63 2.07 44.00
C MET A 240 11.68 1.11 44.56
N THR A 241 11.60 0.85 45.85
CA THR A 241 12.31 -0.26 46.50
C THR A 241 11.46 -1.53 46.36
N LEU A 242 11.84 -2.41 45.44
CA LEU A 242 11.40 -3.81 45.46
C LEU A 242 12.25 -4.61 46.44
#